data_AF-F2SZS6-F1
#
_entry.id   AF-F2SZS6-F1
#
_cell.length_a   1.000
_cell.length_b   1.000
_cell.length_c   1.000
_cell.angle_alpha   90.00
_cell.angle_beta   90.00
_cell.angle_gamma   90.00
#
_symmetry.space_group_name_H-M   'P 1'
#
loop_
_entity.id
_entity.type
_entity.pdbx_description
1 polymer ?
#
loop_
_entity_poly.entity_id
_entity_poly.type
_entity_poly.pdbx_seq_one_letter_code
_entity_poly.pdbx_strand_id
1 'polypeptide(L)'
;MNPPLWAMLIAVLVASIPSVQRVFFTPGNFLSNSVTRAVKQSGGVAVPLILVVLGANLERSTLPKDVLSDDDDPAEERKLIVASLVARMVLPTVIMGPILALVAKFVPVSILEDPIFIVVCFLLVGAPSALQLAQICQINNVYMGAMSRILFHSYVIWILPSTLILVMSALQVVQWAAS
;
A
#
# COMPACT_ATOMS: atom_id res chain seq x y z
N MET A 1 2.79 -18.67 8.62
CA MET A 1 1.85 -17.77 7.91
C MET A 1 1.71 -16.47 8.69
N ASN A 2 1.72 -15.34 7.99
CA ASN A 2 1.59 -13.99 8.55
C ASN A 2 0.17 -13.77 9.11
N PRO A 3 -0.02 -13.19 10.31
CA PRO A 3 -1.34 -12.92 10.89
C PRO A 3 -2.36 -12.23 9.94
N PRO A 4 -1.98 -11.19 9.15
CA PRO A 4 -2.80 -10.63 8.07
C PRO A 4 -3.40 -11.64 7.07
N LEU A 5 -2.67 -12.70 6.72
CA LEU A 5 -3.13 -13.67 5.74
C LEU A 5 -4.25 -14.54 6.32
N TRP A 6 -4.12 -14.91 7.60
CA TRP A 6 -5.19 -15.59 8.34
C TRP A 6 -6.43 -14.70 8.49
N ALA A 7 -6.25 -13.41 8.78
CA ALA A 7 -7.35 -12.47 8.87
C ALA A 7 -8.11 -12.33 7.53
N MET A 8 -7.39 -12.24 6.40
CA MET A 8 -7.98 -12.21 5.06
C MET A 8 -8.77 -13.48 4.74
N LEU A 9 -8.21 -14.66 5.04
CA LEU A 9 -8.88 -15.94 4.78
C LEU A 9 -10.18 -16.05 5.59
N ILE A 10 -10.14 -15.72 6.88
CA ILE A 10 -11.32 -15.70 7.74
C ILE A 10 -12.34 -14.67 7.24
N ALA A 11 -11.90 -13.49 6.81
CA ALA A 11 -12.79 -12.46 6.25
C ALA A 11 -13.54 -12.96 5.00
N VAL A 12 -12.84 -13.64 4.09
CA VAL A 12 -13.46 -14.25 2.89
C VAL A 12 -14.48 -15.32 3.28
N LEU A 13 -14.17 -16.19 4.25
CA LEU A 13 -15.10 -17.20 4.74
C LEU A 13 -16.36 -16.57 5.36
N VAL A 14 -16.19 -15.52 6.18
CA VAL A 14 -17.31 -14.81 6.81
C VAL A 14 -18.16 -14.06 5.77
N ALA A 15 -17.53 -13.44 4.77
CA ALA A 15 -18.22 -12.72 3.70
C ALA A 15 -18.98 -13.66 2.75
N SER A 16 -18.48 -14.88 2.53
CA SER A 16 -19.09 -15.84 1.61
C SER A 16 -20.33 -16.54 2.17
N ILE A 17 -20.60 -16.45 3.49
CA ILE A 17 -21.73 -17.11 4.16
C ILE A 17 -22.77 -16.07 4.63
N PRO A 18 -23.93 -15.93 3.94
CA PRO A 18 -24.91 -14.87 4.23
C PRO A 18 -25.54 -14.96 5.64
N SER A 19 -25.59 -16.16 6.23
CA SER A 19 -26.10 -16.33 7.60
C SER A 19 -25.12 -15.84 8.66
N VAL A 20 -23.82 -16.05 8.46
CA VAL A 20 -22.78 -15.56 9.39
C VAL A 20 -22.64 -14.04 9.26
N GLN A 21 -22.69 -13.52 8.04
CA GLN A 21 -22.69 -12.07 7.79
C GLN A 21 -23.83 -11.35 8.52
N ARG A 22 -25.06 -11.88 8.50
CA ARG A 22 -26.18 -11.28 9.23
C ARG A 22 -25.97 -11.29 10.76
N VAL A 23 -25.41 -12.36 11.32
CA VAL A 23 -25.15 -12.43 12.77
C VAL A 23 -24.12 -11.39 13.23
N PHE A 24 -23.09 -11.12 12.42
CA PHE A 24 -22.03 -10.14 12.74
C PHE A 24 -22.40 -8.69 12.36
N PHE A 25 -23.19 -8.46 11.31
CA PHE A 25 -23.40 -7.11 10.75
C PHE A 25 -24.83 -6.57 10.87
N THR A 26 -25.83 -7.37 11.28
CA THR A 26 -27.20 -6.85 11.49
C THR A 26 -27.27 -6.00 12.77
N PRO A 27 -27.87 -4.79 12.73
CA PRO A 27 -28.05 -3.95 13.91
C PRO A 27 -28.99 -4.61 14.92
N GLY A 28 -28.54 -4.81 16.16
CA GLY A 28 -29.37 -5.34 17.26
C GLY A 28 -28.89 -6.66 17.89
N ASN A 29 -27.96 -7.39 17.25
CA ASN A 29 -27.38 -8.61 17.84
C ASN A 29 -26.22 -8.30 18.81
N PHE A 30 -26.10 -9.09 19.90
CA PHE A 30 -25.00 -8.99 20.87
C PHE A 30 -23.62 -9.07 20.22
N LEU A 31 -23.47 -9.92 19.18
CA LEU A 31 -22.21 -10.11 18.47
C LEU A 31 -21.79 -8.88 17.65
N SER A 32 -22.77 -8.19 17.04
CA SER A 32 -22.54 -6.95 16.28
C SER A 32 -22.12 -5.80 17.20
N ASN A 33 -22.79 -5.67 18.35
CA ASN A 33 -22.51 -4.57 19.28
C ASN A 33 -21.20 -4.78 20.08
N SER A 34 -20.75 -6.01 20.25
CA SER A 34 -19.52 -6.35 20.97
C SER A 34 -18.34 -6.60 20.03
N VAL A 35 -18.36 -7.68 19.25
CA VAL A 35 -17.19 -8.13 18.46
C VAL A 35 -16.99 -7.25 17.24
N THR A 36 -18.04 -7.01 16.45
CA THR A 36 -17.93 -6.19 15.24
C THR A 36 -17.55 -4.75 15.57
N ARG A 37 -18.13 -4.19 16.66
CA ARG A 37 -17.81 -2.84 17.13
C ARG A 37 -16.38 -2.74 17.66
N ALA A 38 -15.91 -3.72 18.42
CA ALA A 38 -14.52 -3.78 18.88
C ALA A 38 -13.54 -3.84 17.70
N VAL A 39 -13.77 -4.73 16.72
CA VAL A 39 -12.93 -4.84 15.52
C VAL A 39 -12.94 -3.54 14.72
N LYS A 40 -14.10 -2.90 14.55
CA LYS A 40 -14.21 -1.61 13.85
C LYS A 40 -13.47 -0.50 14.57
N GLN A 41 -13.54 -0.45 15.91
CA GLN A 41 -12.82 0.52 16.71
C GLN A 41 -11.30 0.28 16.66
N SER A 42 -10.85 -0.98 16.75
CA SER A 42 -9.44 -1.35 16.58
C SER A 42 -8.92 -0.98 15.18
N GLY A 43 -9.72 -1.20 14.14
CA GLY A 43 -9.40 -0.79 12.77
C GLY A 43 -9.25 0.73 12.62
N GLY A 44 -10.07 1.52 13.32
CA GLY A 44 -9.97 2.99 13.32
C GLY A 44 -8.66 3.53 13.92
N VAL A 45 -8.03 2.79 14.84
CA VAL A 45 -6.73 3.17 15.46
C VAL A 45 -5.54 2.61 14.68
N ALA A 46 -5.76 1.64 13.78
CA ALA A 46 -4.68 1.00 13.03
C ALA A 46 -3.90 1.97 12.14
N VAL A 47 -4.59 2.87 11.43
CA VAL A 47 -3.93 3.83 10.52
C VAL A 47 -3.00 4.80 11.28
N PRO A 48 -3.45 5.50 12.35
CA PRO A 48 -2.55 6.28 13.20
C PRO A 48 -1.36 5.49 13.75
N LEU A 49 -1.59 4.27 14.22
CA LEU A 49 -0.53 3.43 14.80
C LEU A 49 0.52 3.04 13.75
N ILE A 50 0.10 2.72 12.52
CA ILE A 50 1.02 2.47 11.40
C ILE A 50 1.86 3.71 11.10
N LEU A 51 1.26 4.91 11.09
CA LEU A 51 2.00 6.17 10.88
C LEU A 51 3.00 6.45 12.00
N VAL A 52 2.65 6.17 13.26
CA VAL A 52 3.57 6.29 14.41
C VAL A 52 4.74 5.33 14.27
N VAL A 53 4.49 4.07 13.93
CA VAL A 53 5.53 3.06 13.73
C VAL A 53 6.41 3.40 12.52
N LEU A 54 5.82 3.86 11.42
CA LEU A 54 6.55 4.37 10.24
C LEU A 54 7.45 5.55 10.64
N GLY A 55 6.94 6.50 11.41
CA GLY A 55 7.70 7.63 11.93
C GLY A 55 8.91 7.19 12.78
N ALA A 56 8.70 6.25 13.70
CA ALA A 56 9.77 5.68 14.52
C ALA A 56 10.81 4.92 13.68
N ASN A 57 10.40 4.17 12.64
CA ASN A 57 11.32 3.50 11.72
C ASN A 57 12.09 4.47 10.81
N LEU A 58 11.54 5.65 10.55
CA LEU A 58 12.18 6.71 9.76
C LEU A 58 13.11 7.60 10.61
N GLU A 59 13.02 7.54 11.94
CA GLU A 59 13.82 8.37 12.83
C GLU A 59 15.29 7.94 12.83
N ARG A 60 16.15 8.79 12.25
CA ARG A 60 17.60 8.54 12.10
C ARG A 60 18.38 8.52 13.40
N SER A 61 17.80 9.01 14.50
CA SER A 61 18.44 9.05 15.83
C SER A 61 18.73 7.67 16.42
N THR A 62 18.14 6.60 15.86
CA THR A 62 18.33 5.21 16.29
C THR A 62 19.39 4.45 15.49
N LEU A 63 19.90 5.04 14.40
CA LEU A 63 20.95 4.43 13.57
C LEU A 63 22.33 4.72 14.20
N PRO A 64 23.20 3.70 14.40
CA PRO A 64 24.54 3.93 14.94
C PRO A 64 25.32 4.88 14.03
N LYS A 65 25.98 5.87 14.61
CA LYS A 65 26.73 6.90 13.86
C LYS A 65 27.86 6.32 13.00
N ASP A 66 28.34 5.12 13.32
CA ASP A 66 29.37 4.38 12.59
C ASP A 66 28.88 3.78 11.25
N VAL A 67 27.56 3.80 10.97
CA VAL A 67 26.96 3.32 9.70
C VAL A 67 26.48 4.50 8.83
N LEU A 68 26.57 5.73 9.34
CA LEU A 68 26.38 6.96 8.54
C LEU A 68 27.66 7.33 7.75
N SER A 69 28.75 6.61 8.00
CA SER A 69 30.06 6.72 7.38
C SER A 69 30.34 5.62 6.37
N ASP A 70 29.32 5.03 5.74
CA ASP A 70 29.56 4.43 4.43
C ASP A 70 29.95 5.57 3.49
N ASP A 71 31.20 5.54 3.04
CA ASP A 71 31.83 6.35 1.99
C ASP A 71 31.14 6.13 0.61
N ASP A 72 29.82 5.98 0.59
CA ASP A 72 29.05 5.91 -0.64
C ASP A 72 28.95 7.30 -1.24
N ASP A 73 29.50 7.45 -2.45
CA ASP A 73 29.51 8.69 -3.20
C ASP A 73 28.07 9.25 -3.28
N PRO A 74 27.78 10.49 -2.84
CA PRO A 74 26.41 11.03 -2.82
C PRO A 74 25.74 11.02 -4.20
N ALA A 75 26.54 10.96 -5.27
CA ALA A 75 26.05 10.78 -6.64
C ALA A 75 25.49 9.36 -6.90
N GLU A 76 26.08 8.33 -6.31
CA GLU A 76 25.66 6.94 -6.43
C GLU A 76 24.38 6.69 -5.62
N GLU A 77 24.32 7.21 -4.39
CA GLU A 77 23.11 7.16 -3.56
C GLU A 77 21.91 7.86 -4.24
N ARG A 78 22.14 9.03 -4.85
CA ARG A 78 21.10 9.74 -5.61
C ARG A 78 20.65 8.96 -6.84
N LYS A 79 21.57 8.30 -7.55
CA LYS A 79 21.23 7.43 -8.68
C LYS A 79 20.44 6.21 -8.22
N LEU A 80 20.78 5.60 -7.08
CA LEU A 80 20.04 4.47 -6.51
C LEU A 80 18.63 4.87 -6.08
N ILE A 81 18.46 6.03 -5.44
CA ILE A 81 17.14 6.58 -5.09
C ILE A 81 16.29 6.76 -6.35
N VAL A 82 16.82 7.46 -7.36
CA VAL A 82 16.10 7.73 -8.62
C VAL A 82 15.82 6.44 -9.37
N ALA A 83 16.79 5.54 -9.49
CA ALA A 83 16.63 4.26 -10.19
C ALA A 83 15.57 3.39 -9.50
N SER A 84 15.59 3.28 -8.17
CA SER A 84 14.60 2.49 -7.44
C SER A 84 13.19 3.09 -7.52
N LEU A 85 13.07 4.42 -7.46
CA LEU A 85 11.80 5.12 -7.54
C LEU A 85 11.20 4.99 -8.94
N VAL A 86 12.00 5.19 -9.98
CA VAL A 86 11.58 5.04 -11.38
C VAL A 86 11.21 3.59 -11.68
N ALA A 87 12.03 2.63 -11.27
CA ALA A 87 11.79 1.21 -11.53
C ALA A 87 10.54 0.66 -10.83
N ARG A 88 10.13 1.21 -9.68
CA ARG A 88 8.97 0.70 -8.91
C ARG A 88 7.71 1.55 -8.98
N MET A 89 7.81 2.87 -9.05
CA MET A 89 6.61 3.73 -9.03
C MET A 89 6.22 4.19 -10.43
N VAL A 90 7.20 4.38 -11.33
CA VAL A 90 6.94 4.92 -12.68
C VAL A 90 6.80 3.81 -13.71
N LEU A 91 7.80 2.94 -13.82
CA LEU A 91 7.82 1.88 -14.82
C LEU A 91 6.60 0.95 -14.73
N PRO A 92 6.20 0.45 -13.54
CA PRO A 92 5.04 -0.44 -13.45
C PRO A 92 3.75 0.31 -13.76
N THR A 93 3.61 1.57 -13.33
CA THR A 93 2.43 2.41 -13.63
C THR A 93 2.26 2.66 -15.12
N VAL A 94 3.36 2.98 -15.82
CA VAL A 94 3.33 3.26 -17.26
C VAL A 94 3.05 2.00 -18.08
N ILE A 95 3.47 0.83 -17.62
CA ILE A 95 3.25 -0.44 -18.33
C ILE A 95 1.90 -1.08 -17.95
N MET A 96 1.60 -1.21 -16.66
CA MET A 96 0.37 -1.85 -16.18
C MET A 96 -0.86 -0.95 -16.31
N GLY A 97 -0.73 0.37 -16.22
CA GLY A 97 -1.84 1.32 -16.42
C GLY A 97 -2.60 1.10 -17.73
N PRO A 98 -1.95 1.11 -18.91
CA PRO A 98 -2.63 0.86 -20.18
C PRO A 98 -3.14 -0.58 -20.30
N ILE A 99 -2.44 -1.57 -19.73
CA ILE A 99 -2.94 -2.96 -19.69
C ILE A 99 -4.26 -3.02 -18.91
N LEU A 100 -4.32 -2.39 -17.73
CA LEU A 100 -5.53 -2.32 -16.91
C LEU A 100 -6.66 -1.57 -17.64
N ALA A 101 -6.34 -0.50 -18.36
CA ALA A 101 -7.33 0.24 -19.14
C ALA A 101 -7.91 -0.59 -20.29
N LEU A 102 -7.07 -1.33 -21.03
CA LEU A 102 -7.51 -2.25 -22.07
C LEU A 102 -8.36 -3.38 -21.48
N VAL A 103 -7.91 -3.97 -20.39
CA VAL A 103 -8.63 -5.04 -19.69
C VAL A 103 -9.99 -4.55 -19.21
N ALA A 104 -10.09 -3.34 -18.66
CA ALA A 104 -11.35 -2.74 -18.23
C ALA A 104 -12.37 -2.56 -19.38
N LYS A 105 -11.92 -2.35 -20.62
CA LYS A 105 -12.82 -2.18 -21.77
C LYS A 105 -13.16 -3.49 -22.50
N PHE A 106 -12.19 -4.38 -22.66
CA PHE A 106 -12.31 -5.54 -23.54
C PHE A 106 -12.66 -6.85 -22.81
N VAL A 107 -12.56 -6.89 -21.48
CA VAL A 107 -12.83 -8.10 -20.69
C VAL A 107 -14.15 -7.96 -19.95
N PRO A 108 -15.23 -8.67 -20.35
CA PRO A 108 -16.53 -8.61 -19.72
C PRO A 108 -16.58 -9.47 -18.44
N VAL A 109 -15.82 -9.06 -17.42
CA VAL A 109 -15.88 -9.65 -16.08
C VAL A 109 -16.60 -8.68 -15.16
N SER A 110 -17.68 -9.14 -14.50
CA SER A 110 -18.56 -8.31 -13.64
C SER A 110 -17.83 -7.51 -12.55
N ILE A 111 -16.63 -7.94 -12.12
CA ILE A 111 -15.83 -7.21 -11.13
C ILE A 111 -15.12 -5.98 -11.73
N LEU A 112 -14.81 -6.00 -13.02
CA LEU A 112 -14.14 -4.89 -13.71
C LEU A 112 -15.09 -3.73 -14.03
N GLU A 113 -16.40 -3.97 -13.97
CA GLU A 113 -17.42 -2.91 -14.10
C GLU A 113 -17.51 -2.04 -12.83
N ASP A 114 -16.91 -2.47 -11.71
CA ASP A 114 -16.88 -1.68 -10.48
C ASP A 114 -15.79 -0.59 -10.55
N PRO A 115 -16.18 0.71 -10.54
CA PRO A 115 -15.23 1.82 -10.58
C PRO A 115 -14.29 1.82 -9.37
N ILE A 116 -14.72 1.31 -8.21
CA ILE A 116 -13.88 1.23 -7.01
C ILE A 116 -12.75 0.22 -7.23
N PHE A 117 -13.04 -0.91 -7.88
CA PHE A 117 -12.04 -1.94 -8.16
C PHE A 117 -10.94 -1.41 -9.08
N ILE A 118 -11.31 -0.73 -10.18
CA ILE A 118 -10.33 -0.13 -11.11
C ILE A 118 -9.45 0.90 -10.39
N VAL A 119 -10.05 1.78 -9.58
CA VAL A 119 -9.29 2.78 -8.81
C VAL A 119 -8.30 2.12 -7.85
N VAL A 120 -8.72 1.05 -7.14
CA VAL A 120 -7.83 0.30 -6.25
C VAL A 120 -6.70 -0.38 -7.03
N CYS A 121 -6.96 -0.97 -8.20
CA CYS A 121 -5.93 -1.56 -9.04
C CYS A 121 -4.86 -0.53 -9.46
N PHE A 122 -5.28 0.68 -9.88
CA PHE A 122 -4.35 1.76 -10.21
C PHE A 122 -3.53 2.22 -8.99
N LEU A 123 -4.16 2.34 -7.82
CA LEU A 123 -3.48 2.66 -6.57
C LEU A 123 -2.47 1.60 -6.17
N LEU A 124 -2.79 0.31 -6.35
CA LEU A 124 -1.88 -0.80 -6.03
C LEU A 124 -0.64 -0.82 -6.93
N VAL A 125 -0.81 -0.50 -8.22
CA VAL A 125 0.30 -0.49 -9.19
C VAL A 125 1.31 0.61 -8.89
N GLY A 126 0.84 1.81 -8.52
CA GLY A 126 1.71 2.95 -8.24
C GLY A 126 2.01 3.18 -6.75
N ALA A 127 1.66 2.23 -5.88
CA ALA A 127 1.91 2.33 -4.46
C ALA A 127 3.42 2.42 -4.15
N PRO A 128 3.84 3.25 -3.17
CA PRO A 128 5.24 3.35 -2.77
C PRO A 128 5.77 2.03 -2.21
N SER A 129 7.09 1.86 -2.31
CA SER A 129 7.78 0.64 -1.89
C SER A 129 7.58 0.34 -0.40
N ALA A 130 7.24 -0.91 -0.08
CA ALA A 130 6.90 -1.33 1.28
C ALA A 130 8.01 -1.03 2.30
N LEU A 131 7.61 -0.45 3.44
CA LEU A 131 8.46 -0.27 4.64
C LEU A 131 9.11 -1.58 5.12
N GLN A 132 8.48 -2.72 4.88
CA GLN A 132 9.03 -4.03 5.23
C GLN A 132 10.41 -4.29 4.60
N LEU A 133 10.72 -3.69 3.44
CA LEU A 133 12.05 -3.82 2.86
C LEU A 133 13.12 -3.10 3.69
N ALA A 134 12.79 -1.96 4.30
CA ALA A 134 13.70 -1.28 5.21
C ALA A 134 13.99 -2.15 6.44
N GLN A 135 12.97 -2.84 6.96
CA GLN A 135 13.14 -3.79 8.07
C GLN A 135 14.04 -4.97 7.69
N ILE A 136 13.93 -5.49 6.46
CA ILE A 136 14.81 -6.56 5.96
C ILE A 136 16.26 -6.07 5.82
N CYS A 137 16.47 -4.88 5.26
CA CYS A 137 17.80 -4.26 5.16
C CYS A 137 18.43 -4.01 6.54
N GLN A 138 17.62 -3.62 7.52
CA GLN A 138 18.05 -3.45 8.92
C GLN A 138 18.50 -4.76 9.56
N ILE A 139 17.74 -5.84 9.37
CA ILE A 139 18.10 -7.17 9.89
C ILE A 139 19.40 -7.68 9.26
N ASN A 140 19.63 -7.40 7.98
CA ASN A 140 20.79 -7.88 7.25
C ASN A 140 22.01 -6.93 7.31
N ASN A 141 21.89 -5.75 7.95
CA ASN A 141 22.92 -4.70 7.99
C ASN A 141 23.43 -4.26 6.60
N VAL A 142 22.53 -4.19 5.61
CA VAL A 142 22.88 -3.80 4.23
C VAL A 142 22.13 -2.53 3.85
N TYR A 143 22.87 -1.48 3.45
CA TYR A 143 22.36 -0.21 2.91
C TYR A 143 21.27 0.48 3.77
N MET A 144 21.43 0.49 5.10
CA MET A 144 20.43 1.06 6.02
C MET A 144 20.22 2.58 5.80
N GLY A 145 21.31 3.32 5.56
CA GLY A 145 21.28 4.77 5.35
C GLY A 145 20.54 5.17 4.07
N ALA A 146 20.92 4.57 2.94
CA ALA A 146 20.28 4.80 1.64
C ALA A 146 18.79 4.39 1.67
N MET A 147 18.46 3.25 2.28
CA MET A 147 17.08 2.77 2.36
C MET A 147 16.18 3.70 3.18
N SER A 148 16.66 4.24 4.30
CA SER A 148 15.92 5.23 5.10
C SER A 148 15.63 6.52 4.30
N ARG A 149 16.60 7.01 3.51
CA ARG A 149 16.43 8.18 2.62
C ARG A 149 15.40 7.93 1.52
N ILE A 150 15.47 6.76 0.87
CA ILE A 150 14.50 6.34 -0.16
C ILE A 150 13.10 6.34 0.44
N LEU A 151 12.93 5.72 1.61
CA LEU A 151 11.64 5.60 2.26
C LEU A 151 11.07 6.96 2.65
N PHE A 152 11.88 7.84 3.25
CA PHE A 152 11.45 9.19 3.58
C PHE A 152 11.01 9.97 2.33
N HIS A 153 11.79 9.93 1.25
CA HIS A 153 11.46 10.66 0.03
C HIS A 153 10.21 10.11 -0.66
N SER A 154 10.09 8.79 -0.77
CA SER A 154 8.96 8.10 -1.40
C SER A 154 7.64 8.34 -0.64
N TYR A 155 7.67 8.24 0.70
CA TYR A 155 6.46 8.37 1.51
C TYR A 155 6.09 9.80 1.87
N VAL A 156 7.05 10.71 2.10
CA VAL A 156 6.71 12.09 2.52
C VAL A 156 6.48 12.99 1.32
N ILE A 157 7.29 12.87 0.27
CA ILE A 157 7.29 13.81 -0.86
C ILE A 157 6.48 13.25 -2.03
N TRP A 158 6.68 11.97 -2.36
CA TRP A 158 6.11 11.39 -3.58
C TRP A 158 4.73 10.74 -3.43
N ILE A 159 4.29 10.38 -2.22
CA ILE A 159 3.01 9.67 -2.05
C ILE A 159 1.81 10.52 -2.47
N LEU A 160 1.77 11.80 -2.08
CA LEU A 160 0.67 12.70 -2.41
C LEU A 160 0.57 12.96 -3.92
N PRO A 161 1.65 13.39 -4.62
CA PRO A 161 1.56 13.63 -6.05
C PRO A 161 1.28 12.34 -6.84
N SER A 162 1.90 11.22 -6.47
CA SER A 162 1.66 9.95 -7.18
C SER A 162 0.22 9.46 -7.02
N THR A 163 -0.33 9.47 -5.80
CA THR A 163 -1.72 9.02 -5.56
C THR A 163 -2.73 9.91 -6.27
N LEU A 164 -2.54 11.24 -6.29
CA LEU A 164 -3.40 12.15 -7.05
C LEU A 164 -3.40 11.84 -8.55
N ILE A 165 -2.21 11.67 -9.15
CA ILE A 165 -2.09 11.35 -10.57
C ILE A 165 -2.74 10.00 -10.88
N LEU A 166 -2.51 8.99 -10.04
CA LEU A 166 -3.08 7.65 -10.20
C LEU A 166 -4.60 7.67 -10.12
N VAL A 167 -5.18 8.33 -9.13
CA VAL A 167 -6.64 8.44 -8.99
C VAL A 167 -7.25 9.17 -10.17
N MET A 168 -6.66 10.28 -10.61
CA MET A 168 -7.15 11.02 -11.78
C MET A 168 -7.08 10.16 -13.05
N SER A 169 -5.98 9.43 -13.25
CA SER A 169 -5.84 8.51 -14.39
C SER A 169 -6.86 7.35 -14.34
N ALA A 170 -7.11 6.80 -13.15
CA ALA A 170 -8.06 5.73 -12.96
C ALA A 170 -9.50 6.18 -13.26
N LEU A 171 -9.89 7.36 -12.78
CA LEU A 171 -11.21 7.93 -13.07
C LEU A 171 -11.41 8.18 -14.56
N GLN A 172 -10.38 8.66 -15.26
CA GLN A 172 -10.43 8.85 -16.71
C GLN A 172 -10.59 7.52 -17.46
N VAL A 173 -9.90 6.46 -17.01
CA VAL A 173 -10.04 5.10 -17.55
C VAL A 173 -11.44 4.54 -17.29
N VAL A 174 -12.00 4.75 -16.09
CA VAL A 174 -13.37 4.35 -15.75
C VAL A 174 -14.38 5.03 -16.67
N GLN A 175 -14.26 6.35 -16.89
CA GLN A 175 -15.15 7.09 -17.80
C GLN A 175 -15.04 6.58 -19.24
N TRP A 176 -13.82 6.26 -19.70
CA TRP A 176 -13.58 5.73 -21.04
C TRP A 176 -14.05 4.28 -21.22
N ALA A 177 -13.99 3.46 -20.18
CA ALA A 177 -14.51 2.09 -20.19
C ALA A 177 -16.04 2.08 -20.20
N ALA A 178 -16.69 3.06 -19.58
CA ALA A 178 -18.14 3.24 -19.59
C ALA A 178 -18.69 3.86 -20.91
N SER A 179 -17.81 4.33 -21.81
CA SER A 179 -18.14 4.92 -23.11
C SER A 179 -17.92 3.94 -24.27
#